data_AF-A0A929GHT6-F1
#
_entry.id   AF-A0A929GHT6-F1
#
_cell.length_a   1.000
_cell.length_b   1.000
_cell.length_c   1.000
_cell.angle_alpha   90.00
_cell.angle_beta   90.00
_cell.angle_gamma   90.00
#
_symmetry.space_group_name_H-M   'P 1'
#
loop_
_entity.id
_entity.type
_entity.pdbx_description
1 polymer ?
#
loop_
_entity_poly.entity_id
_entity_poly.type
_entity_poly.pdbx_seq_one_letter_code
_entity_poly.pdbx_strand_id
1 'polypeptide(L)' 'MEELGLGLDLIIVLAIAIAGGMLARRLRLPIILGYLVGGIAVGPYGFGLVHDLETIHTLATIG' A
#
# COMPACT_ATOMS: atom_id res chain seq x y z
N MET A 1 30.60 5.78 -25.08
CA MET A 1 29.18 6.20 -24.95
C MET A 1 28.51 5.55 -23.73
N GLU A 2 29.24 4.70 -22.97
CA GLU A 2 28.76 4.12 -21.72
C GLU A 2 28.66 5.08 -20.52
N GLU A 3 29.51 6.12 -20.43
CA GLU A 3 29.53 7.04 -19.27
C GLU A 3 28.28 7.93 -19.17
N LEU A 4 27.69 8.30 -20.31
CA LEU A 4 26.43 9.06 -20.35
C LEU A 4 25.23 8.22 -19.90
N GLY A 5 25.31 6.89 -20.07
CA GLY A 5 24.27 5.96 -19.62
C GLY A 5 24.17 5.93 -18.10
N LEU A 6 25.30 5.83 -17.40
CA LEU A 6 25.33 5.80 -15.94
C LEU A 6 24.73 7.06 -15.30
N GLY A 7 25.04 8.24 -15.85
CA GLY A 7 24.47 9.50 -15.36
C GLY A 7 22.96 9.58 -15.57
N LEU A 8 22.48 9.11 -16.71
CA LEU A 8 21.06 9.10 -17.06
C LEU A 8 20.30 8.07 -16.20
N ASP A 9 20.86 6.89 -15.98
CA ASP A 9 20.32 5.87 -15.09
C ASP A 9 20.18 6.39 -13.65
N LEU A 10 21.19 7.10 -13.15
CA LEU A 10 21.16 7.69 -11.82
C LEU A 10 20.04 8.75 -11.69
N ILE A 11 19.85 9.57 -12.72
CA ILE A 11 18.79 10.58 -12.77
C ILE A 11 17.40 9.91 -12.81
N ILE A 12 17.24 8.84 -13.58
CA ILE A 12 15.98 8.08 -13.66
C ILE A 12 15.66 7.46 -12.29
N VAL A 13 16.63 6.79 -11.66
CA VAL A 13 16.45 6.17 -10.36
C VAL A 13 16.08 7.21 -9.30
N LEU A 14 16.75 8.36 -9.30
CA LEU A 14 16.45 9.46 -8.37
C LEU A 14 15.06 10.05 -8.62
N ALA A 15 14.66 10.23 -9.89
CA ALA A 15 13.35 10.75 -10.25
C ALA A 15 12.22 9.80 -9.81
N ILE A 16 12.38 8.49 -10.02
CA ILE A 16 11.43 7.46 -9.57
C ILE A 16 11.36 7.44 -8.04
N ALA A 17 12.50 7.51 -7.34
CA ALA A 17 12.54 7.53 -5.88
C ALA A 17 11.83 8.75 -5.30
N ILE A 18 12.03 9.94 -5.89
CA ILE A 18 11.34 11.18 -5.48
C ILE A 18 9.85 11.09 -5.79
N ALA A 19 9.47 10.61 -6.99
CA ALA A 19 8.06 10.46 -7.36
C ALA A 19 7.34 9.45 -6.47
N GLY A 20 7.95 8.31 -6.19
CA GLY A 20 7.42 7.27 -5.29
C GLY A 20 7.34 7.75 -3.84
N GLY A 21 8.40 8.40 -3.34
CA GLY A 21 8.42 9.01 -2.01
C GLY A 21 7.40 10.15 -1.88
N MET A 22 7.22 10.96 -2.91
CA MET A 22 6.21 12.01 -2.96
C MET A 22 4.80 11.42 -3.07
N LEU A 23 4.58 10.33 -3.80
CA LEU A 23 3.28 9.64 -3.85
C LEU A 23 2.93 9.00 -2.50
N ALA A 24 3.90 8.31 -1.87
CA ALA A 24 3.78 7.77 -0.52
C ALA A 24 3.51 8.88 0.51
N ARG A 25 4.20 10.01 0.39
CA ARG A 25 3.99 11.18 1.24
C ARG A 25 2.70 11.93 0.90
N ARG A 26 2.24 11.91 -0.35
CA ARG A 26 0.98 12.53 -0.82
C ARG A 26 -0.21 11.77 -0.29
N LEU A 27 -0.08 10.45 -0.15
CA LEU A 27 -1.09 9.62 0.49
C LEU A 27 -1.37 10.13 1.91
N ARG A 28 -0.38 10.60 2.70
CA ARG A 28 -0.58 11.15 4.07
C ARG A 28 -1.60 10.33 4.89
N LEU A 29 -1.76 9.06 4.57
CA LEU A 29 -2.88 8.28 5.05
C LEU A 29 -2.47 7.86 6.46
N PRO A 30 -3.16 8.34 7.52
CA PRO A 30 -2.99 7.74 8.84
C PRO A 30 -3.03 6.23 8.72
N ILE A 31 -2.22 5.53 9.49
CA ILE A 31 -2.09 4.07 9.46
C ILE A 31 -3.48 3.37 9.44
N ILE A 32 -4.46 3.97 10.13
CA ILE A 32 -5.88 3.57 10.11
C ILE A 32 -6.46 3.39 8.69
N LEU A 33 -6.14 4.27 7.73
CA LEU A 33 -6.65 4.17 6.36
C LEU A 33 -6.00 3.01 5.61
N GLY A 34 -4.75 2.66 5.93
CA GLY A 34 -4.12 1.43 5.45
C GLY A 34 -4.84 0.19 5.98
N TYR A 35 -5.19 0.17 7.27
CA TYR A 35 -6.00 -0.90 7.85
C TYR A 35 -7.41 -0.98 7.25
N LEU A 36 -8.04 0.16 6.97
CA LEU A 36 -9.37 0.20 6.34
C LEU A 36 -9.34 -0.29 4.89
N VAL A 37 -8.37 0.16 4.09
CA VAL A 37 -8.22 -0.32 2.71
C VAL A 37 -7.89 -1.81 2.68
N GLY A 38 -7.02 -2.28 3.58
CA GLY A 38 -6.73 -3.70 3.75
C GLY A 38 -7.97 -4.52 4.15
N GLY A 39 -8.74 -4.02 5.13
CA GLY A 39 -9.98 -4.66 5.58
C GLY A 39 -11.06 -4.66 4.50
N ILE A 40 -11.21 -3.59 3.72
CA ILE A 40 -12.14 -3.54 2.58
C ILE A 40 -11.69 -4.52 1.49
N ALA A 41 -10.39 -4.57 1.17
CA ALA A 41 -9.86 -5.46 0.15
C ALA A 41 -9.99 -6.94 0.53
N VAL A 42 -9.71 -7.30 1.79
CA VAL A 42 -9.75 -8.70 2.28
C VAL A 42 -11.16 -9.13 2.68
N GLY A 43 -12.00 -8.19 3.11
CA GLY A 43 -13.34 -8.44 3.62
C GLY A 43 -14.34 -8.91 2.56
N PRO A 44 -15.56 -9.23 2.99
CA PRO A 44 -16.60 -9.85 2.15
C PRO A 44 -17.05 -8.93 1.00
N TYR A 45 -16.85 -7.62 1.13
CA TYR A 45 -17.19 -6.62 0.11
C TYR A 45 -16.04 -6.30 -0.87
N GLY A 46 -14.84 -6.85 -0.65
CA GLY A 46 -13.68 -6.69 -1.54
C GLY A 46 -13.42 -7.94 -2.36
N PHE A 47 -12.26 -8.56 -2.17
CA PHE A 47 -11.88 -9.83 -2.79
C PHE A 47 -12.53 -11.05 -2.10
N GLY A 48 -13.23 -10.86 -0.98
CA GLY A 48 -13.93 -11.94 -0.30
C GLY A 48 -13.00 -13.04 0.23
N LEU A 49 -11.78 -12.70 0.63
CA LEU A 49 -10.87 -13.68 1.24
C LEU A 49 -11.40 -14.11 2.63
N VAL A 50 -12.12 -13.21 3.31
CA VAL A 50 -12.79 -13.48 4.57
C VAL A 50 -14.29 -13.28 4.38
N HIS A 51 -15.02 -14.37 4.22
CA HIS A 51 -16.49 -14.38 4.06
C HIS A 51 -17.23 -14.65 5.38
N ASP A 52 -16.55 -15.22 6.36
CA ASP A 52 -17.19 -15.70 7.58
C ASP A 52 -17.33 -14.55 8.59
N LEU A 53 -18.48 -13.88 8.51
CA LEU A 53 -18.88 -12.83 9.44
C LEU A 53 -18.99 -13.34 10.88
N GLU A 54 -19.31 -14.61 11.09
CA GLU A 54 -19.43 -15.22 12.42
C GLU A 54 -18.05 -15.40 13.07
N THR A 55 -17.07 -15.86 12.28
CA THR A 55 -15.67 -15.92 12.69
C THR A 55 -15.12 -14.52 13.01
N ILE A 56 -15.39 -13.51 12.17
CA ILE A 56 -14.99 -12.12 12.45
C ILE A 56 -15.63 -11.62 13.76
N HIS A 57 -16.91 -11.90 13.99
CA HIS A 57 -17.64 -11.46 15.18
C HIS A 57 -17.09 -12.08 16.47
N THR A 58 -16.76 -13.38 16.42
CA THR A 58 -16.14 -14.09 17.54
C THR A 58 -14.75 -13.52 17.85
N LEU A 59 -13.92 -13.28 16.83
CA LEU A 59 -12.59 -12.68 17.01
C LEU A 59 -12.67 -11.24 17.56
N ALA A 60 -13.65 -10.45 17.12
CA ALA A 60 -13.88 -9.10 17.62
C ALA A 60 -14.36 -9.07 19.08
N THR A 61 -14.90 -10.18 19.60
CA THR A 61 -15.34 -10.32 21.00
C THR A 61 -14.19 -10.73 21.93
N ILE A 62 -13.11 -11.30 21.39
CA ILE A 62 -11.94 -11.75 22.16
C ILE A 62 -10.97 -10.59 22.45
N GLY A 63 -10.98 -9.53 21.62
CA GLY A 63 -10.23 -8.29 21.84
C GLY A 63 -10.94 -7.33 22.79
#